data_AF-J2ZRD0-F1
#
_entry.id   AF-J2ZRD0-F1
#
_cell.length_a   1.000
_cell.length_b   1.000
_cell.length_c   1.000
_cell.angle_alpha   90.00
_cell.angle_beta   90.00
_cell.angle_gamma   90.00
#
_symmetry.space_group_name_H-M   'P 1'
#
loop_
_entity.id
_entity.type
_entity.pdbx_description
1 polymer ?
#
loop_
_entity_poly.entity_id
_entity_poly.type
_entity_poly.pdbx_seq_one_letter_code
_entity_poly.pdbx_strand_id
1 'polypeptide(L)'
;MQRGRKPDPPAVKASRQGKLPGTADFGRTEIIVPGSPPAMPDYLTPGAIEIWQENLGRVMSAGIVELDSDLFARYCSLEELVRRAFKAGGEPPPMASLTVLRQYAELLGIAGRKSRVGKVTDDPTKTGNPFARNGNRPRP
;
A
#
# COMPACT_ATOMS: atom_id res chain seq x y z
N MET A 1 11.24 -2.38 38.61
CA MET A 1 9.79 -2.48 38.33
C MET A 1 9.62 -3.14 36.96
N GLN A 2 9.10 -4.37 36.89
CA GLN A 2 8.70 -4.96 35.62
C GLN A 2 7.43 -4.25 35.15
N ARG A 3 7.47 -3.60 33.99
CA ARG A 3 6.27 -2.99 33.38
C ARG A 3 5.34 -4.12 32.92
N GLY A 4 4.06 -4.00 33.25
CA GLY A 4 3.03 -4.97 32.84
C GLY A 4 2.90 -5.06 31.32
N ARG A 5 2.22 -6.12 30.86
CA ARG A 5 1.96 -6.38 29.44
C ARG A 5 1.24 -5.17 28.81
N LYS A 6 1.70 -4.75 27.63
CA LYS A 6 1.05 -3.69 26.85
C LYS A 6 -0.36 -4.14 26.45
N PRO A 7 -1.36 -3.25 26.47
CA PRO A 7 -2.71 -3.56 26.01
C PRO A 7 -2.71 -4.03 24.55
N ASP A 8 -3.56 -5.01 24.24
CA ASP A 8 -3.74 -5.47 22.86
C ASP A 8 -4.40 -4.36 21.99
N PRO A 9 -4.06 -4.27 20.69
CA PRO A 9 -4.66 -3.30 19.77
C PRO A 9 -6.19 -3.46 19.64
N PRO A 10 -6.95 -2.39 19.31
CA PRO A 10 -8.40 -2.46 19.16
C PRO A 10 -8.87 -3.49 18.12
N ALA A 11 -8.21 -3.60 16.96
CA ALA A 11 -8.49 -4.63 15.97
C ALA A 11 -8.33 -6.08 16.51
N VAL A 12 -7.34 -6.32 17.38
CA VAL A 12 -7.11 -7.63 18.01
C VAL A 12 -8.16 -7.93 19.08
N LYS A 13 -8.68 -6.90 19.76
CA LYS A 13 -9.81 -7.03 20.68
C LYS A 13 -11.12 -7.27 19.94
N ALA A 14 -11.35 -6.55 18.83
CA ALA A 14 -12.55 -6.65 18.01
C ALA A 14 -12.69 -8.02 17.31
N SER A 15 -11.57 -8.62 16.89
CA SER A 15 -11.54 -9.95 16.28
C SER A 15 -11.78 -11.10 17.27
N ARG A 16 -11.57 -10.89 18.58
CA ARG A 16 -11.94 -11.85 19.62
C ARG A 16 -13.42 -11.69 19.94
N GLN A 17 -14.28 -12.36 19.17
CA GLN A 17 -15.73 -12.42 19.37
C GLN A 17 -16.11 -12.58 20.85
N GLY A 18 -16.57 -11.48 21.43
CA GLY A 18 -17.03 -11.40 22.80
C GLY A 18 -17.35 -9.94 23.10
N LYS A 19 -18.59 -9.66 23.53
CA LYS A 19 -19.10 -8.32 23.84
C LYS A 19 -17.98 -7.46 24.42
N LEU A 20 -17.64 -6.36 23.74
CA LEU A 20 -16.79 -5.31 24.30
C LEU A 20 -17.33 -5.02 25.70
N PRO A 21 -16.64 -5.39 26.81
CA PRO A 21 -16.94 -4.72 28.06
C PRO A 21 -16.75 -3.24 27.75
N GLY A 22 -17.71 -2.37 28.07
CA GLY A 22 -17.67 -0.96 27.70
C GLY A 22 -16.34 -0.32 28.12
N THR A 23 -15.36 -0.35 27.23
CA THR A 23 -13.97 -0.02 27.56
C THR A 23 -13.78 1.46 27.29
N ALA A 24 -13.16 2.13 28.26
CA ALA A 24 -12.71 3.52 28.27
C ALA A 24 -11.64 3.86 27.19
N ASP A 25 -11.67 3.19 26.05
CA ASP A 25 -10.72 3.30 24.94
C ASP A 25 -11.35 4.00 23.71
N PHE A 26 -12.55 4.56 23.86
CA PHE A 26 -13.30 5.33 22.85
C PHE A 26 -12.55 6.64 22.54
N GLY A 27 -11.49 6.55 21.74
CA GLY A 27 -10.58 7.66 21.45
C GLY A 27 -9.09 7.30 21.35
N ARG A 28 -8.69 6.03 21.50
CA ARG A 28 -7.30 5.64 21.22
C ARG A 28 -7.04 5.59 19.72
N THR A 29 -6.16 6.47 19.24
CA THR A 29 -5.63 6.49 17.88
C THR A 29 -4.88 5.18 17.63
N GLU A 30 -5.24 4.45 16.56
CA GLU A 30 -4.46 3.30 16.14
C GLU A 30 -3.13 3.75 15.54
N ILE A 31 -2.04 3.13 15.97
CA ILE A 31 -0.73 3.31 15.36
C ILE A 31 -0.74 2.44 14.11
N ILE A 32 -0.59 3.06 12.93
CA ILE A 32 -0.42 2.34 11.66
C ILE A 32 0.74 1.36 11.82
N VAL A 33 0.43 0.07 11.73
CA VAL A 33 1.42 -0.99 11.81
C VAL A 33 2.11 -1.08 10.45
N PRO A 34 3.46 -1.03 10.39
CA PRO A 34 4.19 -1.25 9.15
C PRO A 34 3.76 -2.58 8.50
N GLY A 35 3.33 -2.52 7.24
CA GLY A 35 2.86 -3.68 6.48
C GLY A 35 1.34 -3.90 6.45
N SER A 36 0.54 -2.99 7.04
CA SER A 36 -0.91 -3.01 6.83
C SER A 36 -1.24 -2.83 5.34
N PRO A 37 -2.21 -3.59 4.80
CA PRO A 37 -2.66 -3.43 3.42
C PRO A 37 -3.25 -2.03 3.20
N PRO A 38 -3.26 -1.53 1.95
CA PRO A 38 -4.03 -0.34 1.58
C PRO A 38 -5.47 -0.42 2.11
N ALA A 39 -5.92 0.64 2.78
CA ALA A 39 -7.28 0.78 3.29
C ALA A 39 -8.15 1.43 2.20
N MET A 40 -9.22 0.74 1.82
CA MET A 40 -10.11 1.23 0.76
C MET A 40 -10.96 2.40 1.28
N PRO A 41 -10.90 3.59 0.64
CA PRO A 41 -11.73 4.71 1.02
C PRO A 41 -13.20 4.50 0.67
N ASP A 42 -14.09 5.13 1.44
CA ASP A 42 -15.55 5.06 1.28
C ASP A 42 -16.08 5.81 0.06
N TYR A 43 -15.32 6.76 -0.49
CA TYR A 43 -15.71 7.57 -1.64
C TYR A 43 -15.53 6.88 -3.00
N LEU A 44 -14.98 5.66 -3.05
CA LEU A 44 -14.77 4.98 -4.33
C LEU A 44 -16.10 4.59 -4.99
N THR A 45 -16.19 4.84 -6.30
CA THR A 45 -17.32 4.38 -7.11
C THR A 45 -17.30 2.85 -7.22
N PRO A 46 -18.44 2.19 -7.52
CA PRO A 46 -18.47 0.74 -7.70
C PRO A 46 -17.44 0.21 -8.70
N GLY A 47 -17.25 0.90 -9.84
CA GLY A 47 -16.24 0.51 -10.83
C GLY A 47 -14.80 0.71 -10.34
N ALA A 48 -14.54 1.74 -9.53
CA ALA A 48 -13.24 1.93 -8.92
C ALA A 48 -12.95 0.88 -7.83
N ILE A 49 -13.97 0.41 -7.11
CA ILE A 49 -13.86 -0.71 -6.16
C ILE A 49 -13.46 -2.00 -6.89
N GLU A 50 -14.04 -2.30 -8.05
CA GLU A 50 -13.64 -3.46 -8.85
C GLU A 50 -12.14 -3.40 -9.21
N ILE A 51 -11.68 -2.24 -9.68
CA ILE A 51 -10.27 -2.02 -10.04
C ILE A 51 -9.34 -2.11 -8.82
N TRP A 52 -9.80 -1.63 -7.66
CA TRP A 52 -9.08 -1.78 -6.40
C TRP A 52 -8.87 -3.25 -6.08
N GLN A 53 -9.93 -4.06 -6.12
CA GLN A 53 -9.85 -5.49 -5.83
C GLN A 53 -8.98 -6.23 -6.86
N GLU A 54 -9.07 -5.88 -8.15
CA GLU A 54 -8.24 -6.46 -9.21
C GLU A 54 -6.74 -6.24 -8.98
N ASN A 55 -6.35 -5.07 -8.44
CA ASN A 55 -4.94 -4.67 -8.36
C ASN A 55 -4.35 -4.76 -6.95
N LEU A 56 -5.15 -4.95 -5.91
CA LEU A 56 -4.71 -4.96 -4.51
C LEU A 56 -3.54 -5.93 -4.29
N GLY A 57 -3.65 -7.17 -4.78
CA GLY A 57 -2.57 -8.15 -4.65
C GLY A 57 -1.27 -7.75 -5.36
N ARG A 58 -1.37 -7.04 -6.51
CA ARG A 58 -0.20 -6.58 -7.28
C ARG A 58 0.49 -5.42 -6.60
N VAL A 59 -0.26 -4.44 -6.10
CA VAL A 59 0.30 -3.28 -5.39
C VAL A 59 0.91 -3.70 -4.05
N MET A 60 0.26 -4.62 -3.31
CA MET A 60 0.84 -5.18 -2.09
C MET A 60 2.13 -5.93 -2.36
N SER A 61 2.19 -6.71 -3.45
CA SER A 61 3.42 -7.39 -3.88
C SER A 61 4.53 -6.42 -4.30
N ALA A 62 4.18 -5.19 -4.68
CA ALA A 62 5.12 -4.11 -4.97
C ALA A 62 5.54 -3.30 -3.71
N GLY A 63 5.04 -3.69 -2.52
CA GLY A 63 5.37 -3.06 -1.24
C GLY A 63 4.48 -1.86 -0.87
N ILE A 64 3.35 -1.68 -1.55
CA ILE A 64 2.37 -0.62 -1.24
C ILE A 64 1.63 -0.98 0.05
N VAL A 65 1.54 -0.01 0.96
CA VAL A 65 0.97 -0.18 2.30
C VAL A 65 -0.17 0.82 2.54
N GLU A 66 -0.76 0.77 3.73
CA GLU A 66 -1.85 1.68 4.14
C GLU A 66 -1.54 3.18 3.90
N LEU A 67 -0.29 3.62 4.10
CA LEU A 67 0.10 5.02 3.86
C LEU A 67 -0.11 5.47 2.39
N ASP A 68 -0.12 4.52 1.45
CA ASP A 68 -0.26 4.77 0.02
C ASP A 68 -1.73 4.67 -0.46
N SER A 69 -2.69 4.45 0.47
CA SER A 69 -4.10 4.20 0.14
C SER A 69 -4.71 5.28 -0.74
N ASP A 70 -4.40 6.56 -0.47
CA ASP A 70 -4.91 7.69 -1.25
C ASP A 70 -4.38 7.68 -2.69
N LEU A 71 -3.12 7.34 -2.89
CA LEU A 71 -2.54 7.24 -4.24
C LEU A 71 -3.18 6.07 -4.99
N PHE A 72 -3.37 4.94 -4.33
CA PHE A 72 -4.02 3.78 -4.94
C PHE A 72 -5.49 4.05 -5.27
N ALA A 73 -6.22 4.77 -4.41
CA ALA A 73 -7.61 5.16 -4.64
C ALA A 73 -7.75 6.12 -5.84
N ARG A 74 -6.84 7.08 -5.97
CA ARG A 74 -6.77 7.99 -7.13
C ARG A 74 -6.48 7.24 -8.43
N TYR A 75 -5.57 6.27 -8.39
CA TYR A 75 -5.31 5.38 -9.53
C TYR A 75 -6.57 4.63 -9.94
N CYS A 76 -7.25 3.97 -9.00
CA CYS A 76 -8.46 3.18 -9.29
C CYS A 76 -9.60 4.05 -9.86
N SER A 77 -9.77 5.26 -9.31
CA SER A 77 -10.79 6.20 -9.77
C SER A 77 -10.52 6.69 -11.21
N LEU A 78 -9.27 7.01 -11.54
CA LEU A 78 -8.91 7.45 -12.87
C LEU A 78 -8.95 6.31 -13.90
N GLU A 79 -8.52 5.11 -13.51
CA GLU A 79 -8.61 3.91 -14.33
C GLU A 79 -10.07 3.57 -14.67
N GLU A 80 -11.02 3.73 -13.74
CA GLU A 80 -12.46 3.51 -13.98
C GLU A 80 -12.98 4.41 -15.10
N LEU A 81 -12.68 5.71 -15.02
CA LEU A 81 -13.09 6.70 -16.01
C LEU A 81 -12.50 6.39 -17.38
N VAL A 82 -11.21 6.00 -17.43
CA VAL A 82 -10.52 5.63 -18.66
C VAL A 82 -11.11 4.36 -19.28
N ARG A 83 -11.34 3.31 -18.47
CA ARG A 83 -11.98 2.07 -18.95
C ARG A 83 -13.38 2.32 -19.47
N ARG A 84 -14.15 3.19 -18.81
CA ARG A 84 -15.48 3.60 -19.29
C ARG A 84 -15.44 4.33 -20.62
N ALA A 85 -14.51 5.28 -20.77
CA ALA A 85 -14.33 5.99 -22.04
C ALA A 85 -14.01 5.02 -23.19
N PHE A 86 -13.09 4.06 -22.97
CA PHE A 86 -12.80 3.03 -23.97
C PHE A 86 -14.00 2.12 -24.26
N LYS A 87 -14.74 1.68 -23.24
CA LYS A 87 -15.95 0.86 -23.42
C LYS A 87 -17.06 1.58 -24.20
N ALA A 88 -17.16 2.90 -24.08
CA ALA A 88 -18.15 3.68 -24.81
C ALA A 88 -17.90 3.71 -26.34
N GLY A 89 -16.69 3.37 -26.79
CA GLY A 89 -16.39 3.18 -28.23
C GLY A 89 -16.38 4.45 -29.08
N GLY A 90 -16.30 5.63 -28.45
CA GLY A 90 -16.27 6.94 -29.10
C GLY A 90 -14.88 7.58 -29.09
N GLU A 91 -14.83 8.86 -28.71
CA GLU A 91 -13.56 9.57 -28.58
C GLU A 91 -12.65 8.94 -27.52
N PRO A 92 -11.33 8.83 -27.78
CA PRO A 92 -10.40 8.29 -26.81
C PRO A 92 -10.33 9.20 -25.57
N PRO A 93 -10.09 8.64 -24.37
CA PRO A 93 -9.88 9.44 -23.18
C PRO A 93 -8.72 10.43 -23.36
N PRO A 94 -8.76 11.60 -22.69
CA PRO A 94 -7.72 12.62 -22.84
C PRO A 94 -6.31 12.05 -22.59
N MET A 95 -5.37 12.36 -23.49
CA MET A 95 -3.98 11.88 -23.38
C MET A 95 -3.30 12.29 -22.07
N ALA A 96 -3.70 13.44 -21.49
CA ALA A 96 -3.25 13.86 -20.18
C ALA A 96 -3.65 12.86 -19.08
N SER A 97 -4.88 12.35 -19.10
CA SER A 97 -5.37 11.34 -18.17
C SER A 97 -4.59 10.03 -18.30
N LEU A 98 -4.29 9.59 -19.53
CA LEU A 98 -3.47 8.41 -19.78
C LEU A 98 -2.03 8.57 -19.25
N THR A 99 -1.47 9.78 -19.36
CA THR A 99 -0.13 10.09 -18.84
C THR A 99 -0.10 10.06 -17.32
N VAL A 100 -1.09 10.68 -16.66
CA VAL A 100 -1.21 10.67 -15.19
C VAL A 100 -1.44 9.25 -14.68
N LEU A 101 -2.30 8.48 -15.35
CA LEU A 101 -2.57 7.09 -15.01
C LEU A 101 -1.31 6.23 -15.06
N ARG A 102 -0.48 6.42 -16.10
CA ARG A 102 0.85 5.81 -16.17
C ARG A 102 1.72 6.22 -14.98
N GLN A 103 1.80 7.51 -14.67
CA GLN A 103 2.63 8.00 -13.56
C GLN A 103 2.21 7.38 -12.22
N TYR A 104 0.91 7.28 -11.94
CA TYR A 104 0.40 6.59 -10.75
C TYR A 104 0.77 5.10 -10.77
N ALA A 105 0.61 4.42 -11.90
CA ALA A 105 1.01 3.02 -12.03
C ALA A 105 2.53 2.81 -11.81
N GLU A 106 3.38 3.76 -12.20
CA GLU A 106 4.84 3.71 -11.96
C GLU A 106 5.13 3.86 -10.46
N LEU A 107 4.52 4.84 -9.79
CA LEU A 107 4.66 5.06 -8.36
C LEU A 107 4.21 3.83 -7.55
N LEU A 108 3.11 3.21 -7.97
CA LEU A 108 2.56 1.99 -7.38
C LEU A 108 3.34 0.71 -7.74
N GLY A 109 4.32 0.78 -8.66
CA GLY A 109 5.13 -0.39 -9.06
C GLY A 109 4.41 -1.39 -9.99
N ILE A 110 3.30 -0.98 -10.60
CA ILE A 110 2.46 -1.83 -11.46
C ILE A 110 2.51 -1.46 -12.95
N ALA A 111 3.20 -0.37 -13.34
CA ALA A 111 3.36 0.04 -14.74
C ALA A 111 4.26 -0.88 -15.58
N GLY A 112 5.06 -1.76 -14.95
CA GLY A 112 5.94 -2.71 -15.65
C GLY A 112 7.26 -2.95 -14.92
N ARG A 113 8.19 -3.73 -15.52
CA ARG A 113 9.47 -4.09 -14.85
C ARG A 113 10.27 -2.88 -14.38
N LYS A 114 10.29 -1.80 -15.18
CA LYS A 114 11.02 -0.56 -14.85
C LYS A 114 10.49 0.14 -13.60
N SER A 115 9.18 0.08 -13.34
CA SER A 115 8.54 0.68 -12.16
C SER A 115 8.96 0.04 -10.82
N ARG A 116 9.60 -1.14 -10.88
CA ARG A 116 10.03 -1.92 -9.71
C ARG A 116 11.55 -1.89 -9.49
N VAL A 117 12.32 -1.27 -10.38
CA VAL A 117 13.78 -1.20 -10.26
C VAL A 117 14.13 -0.47 -8.97
N GLY A 118 14.92 -1.10 -8.10
CA GLY A 118 15.31 -0.54 -6.80
C GLY A 118 14.27 -0.67 -5.69
N LYS A 119 13.12 -1.31 -5.94
CA LYS A 119 12.18 -1.72 -4.88
C LYS A 119 12.56 -3.11 -4.35
N VAL A 120 12.22 -3.37 -3.08
CA VAL A 120 12.80 -4.32 -2.10
C VAL A 120 12.90 -5.81 -2.53
N THR A 121 12.43 -6.19 -3.72
CA THR A 121 12.55 -7.57 -4.23
C THR A 121 13.79 -7.84 -5.08
N ASP A 122 14.67 -6.85 -5.30
CA ASP A 122 15.96 -7.08 -5.98
C ASP A 122 16.96 -7.77 -5.03
N ASP A 123 16.79 -9.09 -4.91
CA ASP A 123 17.75 -10.09 -4.43
C ASP A 123 18.17 -10.04 -2.94
N PRO A 124 17.66 -10.95 -2.08
CA PRO A 124 18.09 -11.07 -0.69
C PRO A 124 19.57 -11.48 -0.53
N THR A 125 20.27 -11.83 -1.62
CA THR A 125 21.72 -12.11 -1.59
C THR A 125 22.58 -10.87 -1.81
N LYS A 126 21.99 -9.71 -2.15
CA LYS A 126 22.72 -8.43 -2.15
C LYS A 126 22.81 -7.85 -0.74
N THR A 127 23.68 -8.44 0.07
CA THR A 127 24.45 -7.64 1.02
C THR A 127 25.28 -6.66 0.20
N GLY A 128 25.31 -5.37 0.43
CA GLY A 128 25.07 -4.57 1.61
C GLY A 128 25.69 -3.22 1.30
N ASN A 129 25.47 -2.24 2.16
CA ASN A 129 26.15 -0.95 2.09
C ASN A 129 27.65 -1.13 1.69
N PRO A 130 28.13 -0.55 0.57
CA PRO A 130 29.52 -0.68 0.14
C PRO A 130 30.53 -0.08 1.12
N PHE A 131 30.03 0.67 2.11
CA PHE A 131 30.78 1.26 3.21
C PHE A 131 30.46 0.62 4.57
N ALA A 132 29.72 -0.50 4.61
CA ALA A 132 29.59 -1.29 5.83
C ALA A 132 31.01 -1.73 6.21
N ARG A 133 31.53 -1.19 7.32
CA ARG A 133 32.87 -1.47 7.85
C ARG A 133 33.13 -2.98 7.84
N ASN A 134 33.93 -3.45 6.90
CA ASN A 134 34.53 -4.77 6.98
C ASN A 134 35.39 -4.79 8.24
N GLY A 135 35.01 -5.61 9.23
CA GLY A 135 35.59 -5.67 10.57
C GLY A 135 37.06 -6.10 10.66
N ASN A 136 37.83 -6.05 9.56
CA ASN A 136 39.26 -6.24 9.57
C ASN A 136 39.97 -4.95 9.97
N ARG A 137 40.08 -4.73 11.28
CA ARG A 137 41.18 -3.91 11.80
C ARG A 137 42.47 -4.73 11.66
N PRO A 138 43.58 -4.15 11.16
CA PRO A 138 44.87 -4.80 11.28
C PRO A 138 45.15 -4.99 12.77
N ARG A 139 45.45 -6.23 13.19
CA ARG A 139 45.94 -6.47 14.55
C ARG A 139 47.39 -5.97 14.64
N PRO A 140 47.82 -5.45 15.81
CA PRO A 140 49.18 -4.99 16.02
C PRO A 140 50.21 -6.12 15.90
#